data_AF-A0A6J3HTW7-F1
#
_entry.id   AF-A0A6J3HTW7-F1
#
_cell.length_a   1.000
_cell.length_b   1.000
_cell.length_c   1.000
_cell.angle_alpha   90.00
_cell.angle_beta   90.00
_cell.angle_gamma   90.00
#
_symmetry.space_group_name_H-M   'P 1'
#
loop_
_entity.id
_entity.type
_entity.pdbx_description
1 polymer ?
#
loop_
_entity_poly.entity_id
_entity_poly.type
_entity_poly.pdbx_seq_one_letter_code
_entity_poly.pdbx_strand_id
1 'polypeptide(L)'
;MYIGQVAKDILKWPRPSSPPVVKLEKRVIAEYGMPSTHAMASTAIAFTLLISTMDRYQYPFVLGLVMAVVFSTLVCLSRLYTGMHTVLDVLGGVLITALLIALTYPAWTLIDCLDSASPLFPVCVIVVPFFLCYNYPVSDYYSPTRADTTTIMAAGAGVTIGCWINHFFHLVSKPAESLPVIQNIPPLTTDLLVLVLTKFAVGIVLILLVRQLVQNLSLQVLYSWFKVVTRNKEARRRLEIEVPYKFVTYTSVGICATTFVPMLHRFLGLP
;
A
#
# COMPACT_ATOMS: atom_id res chain seq x y z
N MET A 1 2.65 -6.08 5.23
CA MET A 1 2.33 -6.98 4.09
C MET A 1 3.45 -7.97 3.79
N TYR A 2 4.70 -7.51 3.58
CA TYR A 2 5.85 -8.38 3.32
C TYR A 2 5.97 -9.56 4.31
N ILE A 3 5.99 -9.26 5.61
CA ILE A 3 6.07 -10.28 6.68
C ILE A 3 4.95 -11.32 6.56
N GLY A 4 3.72 -10.90 6.26
CA GLY A 4 2.58 -11.82 6.12
C GLY A 4 2.69 -12.73 4.91
N GLN A 5 3.24 -12.23 3.80
CA GLN A 5 3.43 -13.04 2.58
C GLN A 5 4.61 -14.01 2.75
N VAL A 6 5.71 -13.57 3.36
CA VAL A 6 6.83 -14.46 3.73
C VAL A 6 6.38 -15.54 4.71
N ALA A 7 5.60 -15.17 5.74
CA ALA A 7 5.08 -16.13 6.72
C ALA A 7 4.21 -17.21 6.06
N LYS A 8 3.42 -16.86 5.02
CA LYS A 8 2.65 -17.84 4.24
C LYS A 8 3.56 -18.86 3.56
N ASP A 9 4.63 -18.41 2.90
CA ASP A 9 5.56 -19.29 2.19
C ASP A 9 6.39 -20.17 3.13
N ILE A 10 6.59 -19.74 4.39
CA ILE A 10 7.25 -20.54 5.44
C ILE A 10 6.28 -21.56 6.05
N LEU A 11 5.09 -21.11 6.47
CA LEU A 11 4.12 -21.97 7.19
C LEU A 11 3.43 -22.96 6.26
N LYS A 12 3.30 -22.62 4.97
CA LYS A 12 2.64 -23.42 3.93
C LYS A 12 1.26 -23.97 4.35
N TRP A 13 0.54 -23.20 5.17
CA TRP A 13 -0.72 -23.66 5.77
C TRP A 13 -1.83 -23.79 4.72
N PRO A 14 -2.52 -24.94 4.64
CA PRO A 14 -3.52 -25.17 3.61
C PRO A 14 -4.77 -24.30 3.82
N ARG A 15 -5.39 -23.90 2.70
CA ARG A 15 -6.69 -23.22 2.68
C ARG A 15 -7.81 -24.17 3.16
N PRO A 16 -8.98 -23.65 3.58
CA PRO A 16 -10.13 -24.48 3.92
C PRO A 16 -10.48 -25.50 2.82
N SER A 17 -10.80 -26.73 3.22
CA SER A 17 -11.18 -27.81 2.29
C SER A 17 -12.51 -27.51 1.61
N SER A 18 -12.55 -27.77 0.30
CA SER A 18 -13.74 -27.66 -0.54
C SER A 18 -13.94 -29.02 -1.20
N PRO A 19 -14.98 -29.82 -0.85
CA PRO A 19 -16.12 -29.53 0.05
C PRO A 19 -15.79 -29.63 1.55
N PRO A 20 -16.58 -29.02 2.49
CA PRO A 20 -17.92 -28.41 2.33
C PRO A 20 -17.93 -26.89 2.05
N VAL A 21 -16.78 -26.20 2.07
CA VAL A 21 -16.72 -24.75 1.85
C VAL A 21 -16.68 -24.42 0.36
N VAL A 22 -17.58 -23.56 -0.13
CA VAL A 22 -17.56 -23.09 -1.53
C VAL A 22 -16.58 -21.93 -1.69
N LYS A 23 -15.51 -22.11 -2.46
CA LYS A 23 -14.54 -21.05 -2.77
C LYS A 23 -15.07 -20.13 -3.86
N LEU A 24 -15.45 -18.91 -3.48
CA LEU A 24 -15.94 -17.90 -4.42
C LEU A 24 -14.81 -17.23 -5.21
N GLU A 25 -13.62 -17.12 -4.62
CA GLU A 25 -12.47 -16.45 -5.24
C GLU A 25 -11.52 -17.46 -5.89
N LYS A 26 -11.72 -17.71 -7.20
CA LYS A 26 -10.93 -18.72 -7.94
C LYS A 26 -9.50 -18.30 -8.29
N ARG A 27 -9.23 -16.99 -8.31
CA ARG A 27 -7.94 -16.42 -8.75
C ARG A 27 -6.78 -16.73 -7.80
N VAL A 28 -7.09 -17.03 -6.54
CA VAL A 28 -6.12 -17.06 -5.42
C VAL A 28 -6.12 -18.42 -4.72
N ILE A 29 -6.68 -19.47 -5.35
CA ILE A 29 -6.82 -20.80 -4.74
C ILE A 29 -5.46 -21.42 -4.40
N ALA A 30 -4.43 -21.12 -5.19
CA ALA A 30 -3.10 -21.66 -5.01
C ALA A 30 -2.32 -21.03 -3.85
N GLU A 31 -2.79 -19.93 -3.23
CA GLU A 31 -2.04 -19.32 -2.13
C GLU A 31 -2.31 -20.00 -0.77
N TYR A 32 -1.32 -19.96 0.12
CA TYR A 32 -1.47 -20.42 1.51
C TYR A 32 -2.46 -19.58 2.33
N GLY A 33 -3.08 -20.23 3.32
CA GLY A 33 -4.15 -19.67 4.14
C GLY A 33 -3.67 -18.74 5.27
N MET A 34 -2.66 -19.15 6.03
CA MET A 34 -2.22 -18.44 7.23
C MET A 34 -0.91 -17.68 7.01
N PRO A 35 -0.78 -16.41 7.47
CA PRO A 35 -1.82 -15.53 8.01
C PRO A 35 -2.66 -14.83 6.92
N SER A 36 -3.87 -14.36 7.28
CA SER A 36 -4.69 -13.59 6.35
C SER A 36 -4.11 -12.20 6.10
N THR A 37 -3.55 -11.98 4.90
CA THR A 37 -2.98 -10.69 4.51
C THR A 37 -4.02 -9.59 4.38
N HIS A 38 -5.27 -9.92 4.06
CA HIS A 38 -6.35 -8.93 4.01
C HIS A 38 -6.71 -8.44 5.42
N ALA A 39 -6.83 -9.37 6.38
CA ALA A 39 -7.04 -9.00 7.79
C ALA A 39 -5.86 -8.18 8.32
N MET A 40 -4.63 -8.59 8.01
CA MET A 40 -3.43 -7.84 8.38
C MET A 40 -3.46 -6.40 7.84
N ALA A 41 -3.86 -6.21 6.58
CA ALA A 41 -3.87 -4.91 5.92
C ALA A 41 -4.98 -4.02 6.48
N SER A 42 -6.19 -4.54 6.63
CA SER A 42 -7.32 -3.78 7.15
C SER A 42 -7.07 -3.31 8.58
N THR A 43 -6.55 -4.20 9.44
CA THR A 43 -6.19 -3.84 10.82
C THR A 43 -5.05 -2.84 10.82
N ALA A 44 -4.04 -3.00 9.96
CA ALA A 44 -2.93 -2.05 9.91
C ALA A 44 -3.44 -0.66 9.53
N ILE A 45 -4.12 -0.53 8.40
CA ILE A 45 -4.63 0.74 7.88
C ILE A 45 -5.58 1.41 8.89
N ALA A 46 -6.54 0.66 9.45
CA ALA A 46 -7.54 1.22 10.34
C ALA A 46 -6.94 1.74 11.65
N PHE A 47 -6.09 0.93 12.31
CA PHE A 47 -5.52 1.31 13.59
C PHE A 47 -4.36 2.30 13.45
N THR A 48 -3.54 2.23 12.40
CA THR A 48 -2.53 3.27 12.16
C THR A 48 -3.19 4.61 11.89
N LEU A 49 -4.27 4.65 11.11
CA LEU A 49 -5.03 5.88 10.87
C LEU A 49 -5.62 6.44 12.16
N LEU A 50 -6.23 5.60 12.99
CA LEU A 50 -6.75 6.01 14.31
C LEU A 50 -5.66 6.65 15.17
N ILE A 51 -4.52 5.97 15.33
CA ILE A 51 -3.39 6.43 16.15
C ILE A 51 -2.78 7.71 15.57
N SER A 52 -2.58 7.81 14.25
CA SER A 52 -2.00 8.99 13.62
C SER A 52 -2.91 10.22 13.63
N THR A 53 -4.22 10.04 13.84
CA THR A 53 -5.20 11.13 13.82
C THR A 53 -5.65 11.57 15.21
N MET A 54 -5.44 10.75 16.26
CA MET A 54 -5.93 11.04 17.62
C MET A 54 -5.41 12.36 18.20
N ASP A 55 -4.16 12.74 17.90
CA ASP A 55 -3.55 13.98 18.40
C ASP A 55 -3.64 15.14 17.39
N ARG A 56 -4.11 14.87 16.17
CA ARG A 56 -4.13 15.85 15.07
C ARG A 56 -5.53 16.39 14.75
N TYR A 57 -6.56 15.58 14.96
CA TYR A 57 -7.94 15.93 14.64
C TYR A 57 -8.81 15.80 15.88
N GLN A 58 -9.66 16.80 16.12
CA GLN A 58 -10.60 16.75 17.23
C GLN A 58 -11.86 15.99 16.85
N TYR A 59 -11.90 14.70 17.19
CA TYR A 59 -13.10 13.87 17.12
C TYR A 59 -13.15 12.95 18.35
N PRO A 60 -14.34 12.46 18.76
CA PRO A 60 -14.43 11.55 19.90
C PRO A 60 -13.68 10.25 19.60
N PHE A 61 -12.64 9.94 20.37
CA PHE A 61 -11.80 8.74 20.19
C PHE A 61 -12.61 7.46 20.04
N VAL A 62 -13.70 7.34 20.82
CA VAL A 62 -14.63 6.20 20.77
C VAL A 62 -15.20 6.00 19.36
N LEU A 63 -15.55 7.09 18.66
CA LEU A 63 -16.08 6.99 17.29
C LEU A 63 -15.00 6.49 16.32
N GLY A 64 -13.78 7.01 16.42
CA GLY A 64 -12.65 6.53 15.60
C GLY A 64 -12.34 5.05 15.85
N LEU A 65 -12.38 4.63 17.13
CA LEU A 65 -12.18 3.23 17.51
C LEU A 65 -13.29 2.33 16.94
N VAL A 66 -14.55 2.73 17.06
CA VAL A 66 -15.69 1.99 16.49
C VAL A 66 -15.51 1.85 14.98
N MET A 67 -15.16 2.92 14.27
CA MET A 67 -14.91 2.88 12.82
C MET A 67 -13.76 1.94 12.46
N ALA A 68 -12.64 1.98 13.21
CA ALA A 68 -11.50 1.10 12.97
C ALA A 68 -11.85 -0.39 13.18
N VAL A 69 -12.62 -0.70 14.22
CA VAL A 69 -13.11 -2.04 14.52
C VAL A 69 -14.11 -2.50 13.46
N VAL A 70 -15.10 -1.68 13.10
CA VAL A 70 -16.11 -2.00 12.09
C VAL A 70 -15.47 -2.26 10.73
N PHE A 71 -14.55 -1.41 10.28
CA PHE A 71 -13.83 -1.62 9.02
C PHE A 71 -13.02 -2.92 9.04
N SER A 72 -12.24 -3.15 10.11
CA SER A 72 -11.41 -4.36 10.24
C SER A 72 -12.28 -5.62 10.25
N THR A 73 -13.38 -5.62 11.01
CA THR A 73 -14.30 -6.76 11.11
C THR A 73 -15.02 -7.04 9.80
N LEU A 74 -15.50 -6.02 9.09
CA LEU A 74 -16.10 -6.17 7.75
C LEU A 74 -15.16 -6.85 6.76
N VAL A 75 -13.90 -6.41 6.70
CA VAL A 75 -12.90 -7.05 5.83
C VAL A 75 -12.63 -8.49 6.27
N CYS A 76 -12.49 -8.75 7.58
CA CYS A 76 -12.30 -10.09 8.10
C CYS A 76 -13.46 -11.04 7.75
N LEU A 77 -14.70 -10.59 7.94
CA LEU A 77 -15.91 -11.34 7.61
C LEU A 77 -16.00 -11.64 6.11
N SER A 78 -15.57 -10.71 5.24
CA SER A 78 -15.53 -10.96 3.79
C SER A 78 -14.63 -12.14 3.41
N ARG A 79 -13.56 -12.40 4.16
CA ARG A 79 -12.62 -13.52 3.91
C ARG A 79 -13.17 -14.86 4.36
N LEU A 80 -13.97 -14.86 5.43
CA LEU A 80 -14.71 -16.04 5.87
C LEU A 80 -15.85 -16.33 4.88
N TYR A 81 -16.60 -15.31 4.48
CA TYR A 81 -17.72 -15.41 3.54
C TYR A 81 -17.29 -15.97 2.17
N THR A 82 -16.13 -15.55 1.66
CA THR A 82 -15.59 -16.04 0.38
C THR A 82 -15.01 -17.46 0.46
N GLY A 83 -14.97 -18.07 1.64
CA GLY A 83 -14.46 -19.42 1.86
C GLY A 83 -12.94 -19.53 1.70
N MET A 84 -12.23 -18.39 1.74
CA MET A 84 -10.80 -18.34 1.45
C MET A 84 -9.93 -18.52 2.71
N HIS A 85 -10.45 -18.20 3.89
CA HIS A 85 -9.68 -18.26 5.13
C HIS A 85 -10.48 -18.93 6.25
N THR A 86 -9.78 -19.56 7.18
CA THR A 86 -10.35 -19.99 8.46
C THR A 86 -10.39 -18.83 9.46
N VAL A 87 -11.14 -18.98 10.55
CA VAL A 87 -11.14 -18.01 11.67
C VAL A 87 -9.73 -17.86 12.25
N LEU A 88 -8.96 -18.96 12.33
CA LEU A 88 -7.58 -18.94 12.83
C LEU A 88 -6.67 -18.10 11.93
N ASP A 89 -6.80 -18.21 10.60
CA ASP A 89 -5.99 -17.43 9.65
C ASP A 89 -6.21 -15.92 9.84
N VAL A 90 -7.46 -15.54 10.12
CA VAL A 90 -7.87 -14.15 10.36
C VAL A 90 -7.33 -13.65 11.68
N LEU A 91 -7.53 -14.41 12.78
CA LEU A 91 -7.01 -14.05 14.10
C LEU A 91 -5.48 -13.94 14.09
N GLY A 92 -4.78 -14.87 13.44
CA GLY A 92 -3.34 -14.81 13.26
C GLY A 92 -2.89 -13.54 12.53
N GLY A 93 -3.62 -13.13 11.49
CA GLY A 93 -3.35 -11.87 10.80
C GLY A 93 -3.53 -10.64 11.69
N VAL A 94 -4.63 -10.57 12.44
CA VAL A 94 -4.90 -9.47 13.38
C VAL A 94 -3.82 -9.41 14.47
N LEU A 95 -3.45 -10.55 15.07
CA LEU A 95 -2.44 -10.61 16.13
C LEU A 95 -1.05 -10.19 15.64
N ILE A 96 -0.62 -10.66 14.46
CA ILE A 96 0.67 -10.26 13.89
C ILE A 96 0.68 -8.75 13.65
N THR A 97 -0.40 -8.19 13.09
CA THR A 97 -0.47 -6.74 12.88
C THR A 97 -0.49 -5.96 14.18
N ALA A 98 -1.23 -6.41 15.19
CA ALA A 98 -1.26 -5.76 16.50
C ALA A 98 0.14 -5.73 17.14
N LEU A 99 0.88 -6.85 17.06
CA LEU A 99 2.26 -6.92 17.52
C LEU A 99 3.20 -5.98 16.74
N LEU A 100 3.05 -5.91 15.42
CA LEU A 100 3.85 -5.00 14.59
C LEU A 100 3.57 -3.54 14.92
N ILE A 101 2.31 -3.15 15.13
CA ILE A 101 1.97 -1.79 15.56
C ILE A 101 2.56 -1.51 16.94
N ALA A 102 2.40 -2.42 17.91
CA ALA A 102 2.93 -2.23 19.25
C ALA A 102 4.46 -2.07 19.26
N LEU A 103 5.17 -2.81 18.42
CA LEU A 103 6.63 -2.72 18.30
C LEU A 103 7.09 -1.46 17.56
N THR A 104 6.36 -1.05 16.52
CA THR A 104 6.77 0.07 15.66
C THR A 104 6.34 1.42 16.21
N TYR A 105 5.22 1.50 16.93
CA TYR A 105 4.64 2.74 17.43
C TYR A 105 5.64 3.62 18.23
N PRO A 106 6.44 3.08 19.18
CA PRO A 106 7.44 3.88 19.88
C PRO A 106 8.54 4.46 18.97
N ALA A 107 8.78 3.83 17.82
CA ALA A 107 9.80 4.24 16.87
C ALA A 107 9.29 5.24 15.82
N TRP A 108 7.98 5.47 15.70
CA TRP A 108 7.43 6.35 14.65
C TRP A 108 7.97 7.78 14.73
N THR A 109 8.09 8.35 15.93
CA THR A 109 8.64 9.71 16.11
C THR A 109 10.09 9.81 15.66
N LEU A 110 10.90 8.79 15.97
CA LEU A 110 12.28 8.72 15.54
C LEU A 110 12.40 8.56 14.02
N ILE A 111 11.54 7.75 13.40
CA ILE A 111 11.49 7.57 11.94
C ILE A 111 11.12 8.89 11.27
N ASP A 112 10.11 9.62 11.76
CA ASP A 112 9.70 10.91 11.21
C ASP A 112 10.83 11.96 11.30
N CYS A 113 11.56 11.98 12.42
CA CYS A 113 12.74 12.84 12.57
C CYS A 113 13.88 12.46 11.61
N LEU A 114 14.15 11.17 11.42
CA LEU A 114 15.19 10.70 10.50
C LEU A 114 14.85 10.98 9.04
N ASP A 115 13.58 10.80 8.66
CA ASP A 115 13.07 11.13 7.33
C ASP A 115 13.27 12.63 7.05
N SER A 116 12.94 13.49 8.01
CA SER A 116 13.08 14.94 7.84
C SER A 116 14.54 15.42 7.88
N ALA A 117 15.42 14.79 8.66
CA ALA A 117 16.76 15.30 8.93
C ALA A 117 17.85 14.81 7.96
N SER A 118 17.70 13.62 7.36
CA SER A 118 18.80 12.95 6.67
C SER A 118 18.56 12.77 5.15
N PRO A 119 19.51 13.18 4.29
CA PRO A 119 19.39 13.01 2.83
C PRO A 119 19.66 11.56 2.38
N LEU A 120 20.16 10.70 3.27
CA LEU A 120 20.45 9.29 2.99
C LEU A 120 19.23 8.38 3.16
N PHE A 121 18.22 8.82 3.92
CA PHE A 121 17.03 8.02 4.21
C PHE A 121 16.24 7.60 2.96
N PRO A 122 16.01 8.47 1.94
CA PRO A 122 15.38 8.06 0.68
C PRO A 122 16.12 6.94 -0.04
N VAL A 123 17.46 6.93 0.03
CA VAL A 123 18.27 5.86 -0.57
C VAL A 123 18.01 4.54 0.14
N CYS A 124 18.00 4.54 1.48
CA CYS A 124 17.67 3.35 2.27
C CYS A 124 16.25 2.85 1.97
N VAL A 125 15.28 3.76 1.84
CA VAL A 125 13.87 3.49 1.53
C VAL A 125 13.69 2.87 0.13
N ILE A 126 14.60 3.11 -0.82
CA ILE A 126 14.60 2.41 -2.12
C ILE A 126 15.31 1.06 -2.01
N VAL A 127 16.54 1.08 -1.49
CA VAL A 127 17.46 -0.07 -1.55
C VAL A 127 16.96 -1.23 -0.70
N VAL A 128 16.48 -0.96 0.52
CA VAL A 128 16.05 -2.02 1.45
C VAL A 128 14.81 -2.74 0.91
N PRO A 129 13.69 -2.07 0.54
CA PRO A 129 12.56 -2.73 -0.10
C PRO A 129 12.90 -3.45 -1.40
N PHE A 130 13.76 -2.87 -2.24
CA PHE A 130 14.18 -3.53 -3.49
C PHE A 130 14.93 -4.83 -3.20
N PHE A 131 15.88 -4.80 -2.28
CA PHE A 131 16.65 -5.97 -1.85
C PHE A 131 15.75 -7.05 -1.25
N LEU A 132 14.78 -6.66 -0.41
CA LEU A 132 13.79 -7.57 0.17
C LEU A 132 12.89 -8.22 -0.89
N CYS A 133 12.51 -7.48 -1.94
CA CYS A 133 11.72 -8.01 -3.05
C CYS A 133 12.53 -8.94 -3.95
N TYR A 134 13.82 -8.66 -4.13
CA TYR A 134 14.73 -9.50 -4.93
C TYR A 134 15.03 -10.82 -4.23
N ASN A 135 15.25 -10.79 -2.90
CA ASN A 135 15.48 -11.97 -2.07
C ASN A 135 14.18 -12.60 -1.53
N TYR A 136 13.03 -12.27 -2.13
CA TYR A 136 11.76 -12.86 -1.72
C TYR A 136 11.81 -14.39 -1.89
N PRO A 137 11.32 -15.18 -0.91
CA PRO A 137 11.38 -16.64 -0.96
C PRO A 137 10.81 -17.21 -2.26
N VAL A 138 11.54 -18.13 -2.89
CA VAL A 138 11.05 -18.80 -4.09
C VAL A 138 9.93 -19.76 -3.69
N SER A 139 8.73 -19.54 -4.24
CA SER A 139 7.60 -20.45 -4.08
C SER A 139 7.72 -21.62 -5.07
N ASP A 140 7.22 -22.79 -4.69
CA ASP A 140 7.33 -24.03 -5.47
C ASP A 140 6.58 -23.96 -6.82
N TYR A 141 5.63 -23.02 -6.95
CA TYR A 141 4.88 -22.74 -8.16
C TYR A 141 4.81 -21.23 -8.40
N TYR A 142 4.64 -20.83 -9.67
CA TYR A 142 4.42 -19.43 -10.00
C TYR A 142 3.11 -18.95 -9.38
N SER A 143 3.23 -18.02 -8.43
CA SER A 143 2.12 -17.32 -7.80
C SER A 143 2.29 -15.81 -7.99
N PRO A 144 1.18 -15.05 -8.08
CA PRO A 144 1.25 -13.60 -8.21
C PRO A 144 1.75 -12.89 -6.94
N THR A 145 1.90 -13.61 -5.82
CA THR A 145 2.23 -13.08 -4.47
C THR A 145 3.50 -12.23 -4.45
N ARG A 146 4.58 -12.71 -5.06
CA ARG A 146 5.85 -11.96 -5.17
C ARG A 146 5.60 -10.64 -5.89
N ALA A 147 4.95 -10.72 -7.04
CA ALA A 147 4.70 -9.59 -7.91
C ALA A 147 3.79 -8.55 -7.24
N ASP A 148 2.81 -8.99 -6.44
CA ASP A 148 1.92 -8.12 -5.67
C ASP A 148 2.64 -7.51 -4.45
N THR A 149 3.51 -8.27 -3.80
CA THR A 149 4.36 -7.79 -2.70
C THR A 149 5.32 -6.71 -3.18
N THR A 150 5.96 -6.90 -4.33
CA THR A 150 6.81 -5.89 -4.97
C THR A 150 6.02 -4.61 -5.26
N THR A 151 4.80 -4.73 -5.79
CA THR A 151 3.93 -3.59 -6.06
C THR A 151 3.63 -2.78 -4.79
N ILE A 152 3.28 -3.45 -3.69
CA ILE A 152 2.96 -2.79 -2.41
C ILE A 152 4.21 -2.13 -1.80
N MET A 153 5.34 -2.85 -1.77
CA MET A 153 6.59 -2.33 -1.23
C MET A 153 7.10 -1.11 -2.00
N ALA A 154 7.02 -1.17 -3.35
CA ALA A 154 7.41 -0.07 -4.22
C ALA A 154 6.50 1.15 -4.07
N ALA A 155 5.17 0.94 -4.00
CA ALA A 155 4.24 2.04 -3.76
C ALA A 155 4.51 2.73 -2.41
N GLY A 156 4.75 1.95 -1.35
CA GLY A 156 5.15 2.49 -0.04
C GLY A 156 6.44 3.30 -0.09
N ALA A 157 7.49 2.76 -0.72
CA ALA A 157 8.75 3.46 -0.92
C ALA A 157 8.57 4.78 -1.70
N GLY A 158 7.77 4.75 -2.77
CA GLY A 158 7.45 5.93 -3.58
C GLY A 158 6.73 7.02 -2.78
N VAL A 159 5.76 6.64 -1.95
CA VAL A 159 5.06 7.59 -1.06
C VAL A 159 6.01 8.25 -0.08
N THR A 160 6.87 7.46 0.60
CA THR A 160 7.84 8.01 1.56
C THR A 160 8.86 8.94 0.87
N ILE A 161 9.37 8.57 -0.30
CA ILE A 161 10.28 9.43 -1.08
C ILE A 161 9.57 10.71 -1.51
N GLY A 162 8.31 10.62 -1.94
CA GLY A 162 7.56 11.80 -2.33
C GLY A 162 7.26 12.74 -1.15
N CYS A 163 6.97 12.19 0.04
CA CYS A 163 6.89 12.96 1.28
C CYS A 163 8.23 13.68 1.58
N TRP A 164 9.34 12.97 1.46
CA TRP A 164 10.68 13.54 1.63
C TRP A 164 10.97 14.67 0.63
N ILE A 165 10.67 14.47 -0.66
CA ILE A 165 10.82 15.50 -1.72
C ILE A 165 9.98 16.74 -1.36
N ASN A 166 8.72 16.54 -0.96
CA ASN A 166 7.85 17.64 -0.58
C ASN A 166 8.38 18.43 0.62
N HIS A 167 8.94 17.72 1.61
CA HIS A 167 9.55 18.33 2.78
C HIS A 167 10.82 19.13 2.41
N PHE A 168 11.74 18.50 1.68
CA PHE A 168 13.05 19.06 1.32
C PHE A 168 12.93 20.28 0.40
N PHE A 169 12.02 20.24 -0.58
CA PHE A 169 11.80 21.35 -1.51
C PHE A 169 10.71 22.33 -1.07
N HIS A 170 10.11 22.13 0.12
CA HIS A 170 9.00 22.94 0.66
C HIS A 170 7.83 23.12 -0.34
N LEU A 171 7.52 22.08 -1.11
CA LEU A 171 6.51 22.13 -2.18
C LEU A 171 5.08 22.21 -1.64
N VAL A 172 4.88 21.73 -0.42
CA VAL A 172 3.60 21.75 0.30
C VAL A 172 3.68 22.82 1.39
N SER A 173 2.65 23.68 1.47
CA SER A 173 2.51 24.69 2.51
C SER A 173 2.66 24.07 3.90
N LYS A 174 3.20 24.85 4.86
CA LYS A 174 3.31 24.45 6.27
C LYS A 174 2.02 23.76 6.73
N PRO A 175 2.09 22.69 7.55
CA PRO A 175 0.89 22.07 8.09
C PRO A 175 0.01 23.18 8.67
N ALA A 176 -1.24 23.23 8.23
CA ALA A 176 -2.21 24.18 8.77
C ALA A 176 -2.12 24.10 10.29
N GLU A 177 -1.95 25.26 10.95
CA GLU A 177 -2.06 25.37 12.40
C GLU A 177 -3.26 24.55 12.87
N SER A 178 -3.11 23.88 14.02
CA SER A 178 -4.09 22.98 14.64
C SER A 178 -5.49 23.29 14.14
N LEU A 179 -5.99 22.46 13.21
CA LEU A 179 -7.27 22.70 12.56
C LEU A 179 -8.27 23.04 13.67
N PRO A 180 -8.98 24.18 13.56
CA PRO A 180 -10.00 24.49 14.55
C PRO A 180 -10.90 23.28 14.64
N VAL A 181 -11.31 22.95 15.87
CA VAL A 181 -12.27 21.91 16.21
C VAL A 181 -13.20 21.71 15.01
N ILE A 182 -13.31 20.50 14.45
CA ILE A 182 -14.33 20.22 13.42
C ILE A 182 -15.66 20.31 14.18
N GLN A 183 -16.12 21.53 14.39
CA GLN A 183 -17.25 21.86 15.24
C GLN A 183 -18.54 21.62 14.47
N ASN A 184 -18.46 21.70 13.14
CA ASN A 184 -19.49 21.31 12.20
C ASN A 184 -18.84 20.62 10.99
N ILE A 185 -19.31 19.42 10.66
CA ILE A 185 -19.05 18.83 9.34
C ILE A 185 -19.67 19.79 8.33
N PRO A 186 -18.89 20.38 7.40
CA PRO A 186 -19.44 21.31 6.43
C PRO A 186 -20.59 20.63 5.68
N PRO A 187 -21.72 21.32 5.43
CA PRO A 187 -22.84 20.74 4.71
C PRO A 187 -22.35 20.29 3.33
N LEU A 188 -22.84 19.13 2.89
CA LEU A 188 -22.48 18.55 1.58
C LEU A 188 -23.12 19.40 0.47
N THR A 189 -22.45 20.48 0.09
CA THR A 189 -22.85 21.33 -1.03
C THR A 189 -22.50 20.65 -2.35
N THR A 190 -23.33 20.84 -3.37
CA THR A 190 -23.09 20.34 -4.75
C THR A 190 -21.73 20.75 -5.27
N ASP A 191 -21.31 21.98 -4.97
CA ASP A 191 -20.04 22.55 -5.45
C ASP A 191 -18.83 21.85 -4.83
N LEU A 192 -18.93 21.48 -3.54
CA LEU A 192 -17.91 20.69 -2.85
C LEU A 192 -17.81 19.29 -3.47
N LEU A 193 -18.96 18.66 -3.77
CA LEU A 193 -18.98 17.35 -4.41
C LEU A 193 -18.34 17.40 -5.81
N VAL A 194 -18.69 18.39 -6.63
CA VAL A 194 -18.10 18.58 -7.97
C VAL A 194 -16.59 18.82 -7.87
N LEU A 195 -16.14 19.64 -6.92
CA LEU A 195 -14.71 19.88 -6.70
C LEU A 195 -13.97 18.61 -6.31
N VAL A 196 -14.48 17.85 -5.34
CA VAL A 196 -13.87 16.58 -4.90
C VAL A 196 -13.82 15.57 -6.03
N LEU A 197 -14.89 15.42 -6.80
CA LEU A 197 -14.93 14.54 -7.97
C LEU A 197 -13.93 14.97 -9.05
N THR A 198 -13.80 16.27 -9.29
CA THR A 198 -12.85 16.81 -10.26
C THR A 198 -11.40 16.54 -9.82
N LYS A 199 -11.05 16.81 -8.55
CA LYS A 199 -9.73 16.49 -7.99
C LYS A 199 -9.42 15.00 -8.07
N PHE A 200 -10.41 14.16 -7.75
CA PHE A 200 -10.27 12.70 -7.85
C PHE A 200 -10.05 12.25 -9.29
N ALA A 201 -10.82 12.77 -10.25
CA ALA A 201 -10.69 12.43 -11.66
C ALA A 201 -9.33 12.86 -12.22
N VAL A 202 -8.91 14.10 -12.00
CA VAL A 202 -7.61 14.62 -12.43
C VAL A 202 -6.46 13.80 -11.85
N GLY A 203 -6.51 13.52 -10.54
CA GLY A 203 -5.51 12.70 -9.87
C GLY A 203 -5.41 11.28 -10.43
N ILE A 204 -6.53 10.59 -10.65
CA ILE A 204 -6.55 9.25 -11.22
C ILE A 204 -6.00 9.24 -12.64
N VAL A 205 -6.42 10.17 -13.49
CA VAL A 205 -5.96 10.24 -14.88
C VAL A 205 -4.45 10.41 -14.91
N LEU A 206 -3.89 11.33 -14.12
CA LEU A 206 -2.44 11.52 -14.06
C LEU A 206 -1.70 10.27 -13.58
N ILE A 207 -2.18 9.63 -12.51
CA ILE A 207 -1.57 8.41 -11.96
C ILE A 207 -1.59 7.28 -13.01
N LEU A 208 -2.70 7.08 -13.72
CA LEU A 208 -2.81 6.05 -14.74
C LEU A 208 -1.89 6.32 -15.94
N LEU A 209 -1.75 7.58 -16.35
CA LEU A 209 -0.83 7.98 -17.42
C LEU A 209 0.63 7.73 -17.02
N VAL A 210 1.05 8.16 -15.83
CA VAL A 210 2.41 7.93 -15.32
C VAL A 210 2.68 6.44 -15.19
N ARG A 211 1.73 5.67 -14.64
CA ARG A 211 1.83 4.21 -14.56
C ARG A 211 2.05 3.60 -15.93
N GLN A 212 1.23 3.96 -16.92
CA GLN A 212 1.32 3.38 -18.26
C GLN A 212 2.64 3.74 -18.95
N LEU A 213 3.07 5.01 -18.85
CA LEU A 213 4.33 5.49 -19.42
C LEU A 213 5.53 4.77 -18.81
N VAL A 214 5.66 4.78 -17.48
CA VAL A 214 6.81 4.19 -16.79
C VAL A 214 6.83 2.67 -16.93
N GLN A 215 5.66 2.02 -16.92
CA GLN A 215 5.59 0.58 -17.16
C GLN A 215 6.09 0.20 -18.56
N ASN A 216 5.72 0.97 -19.59
CA ASN A 216 6.15 0.69 -20.96
C ASN A 216 7.65 0.94 -21.14
N LEU A 217 8.15 2.08 -20.63
CA LEU A 217 9.57 2.43 -20.71
C LEU A 217 10.44 1.42 -19.95
N SER A 218 10.07 1.06 -18.73
CA SER A 218 10.82 0.09 -17.92
C SER A 218 10.88 -1.29 -18.58
N LEU A 219 9.76 -1.78 -19.14
CA LEU A 219 9.74 -3.04 -19.88
C LEU A 219 10.57 -2.98 -21.16
N GLN A 220 10.52 -1.87 -21.90
CA GLN A 220 11.32 -1.71 -23.12
C GLN A 220 12.83 -1.73 -22.81
N VAL A 221 13.26 -1.04 -21.76
CA VAL A 221 14.66 -1.03 -21.32
C VAL A 221 15.10 -2.44 -20.89
N LEU A 222 14.31 -3.13 -20.07
CA LEU A 222 14.64 -4.48 -19.58
C LEU A 222 14.65 -5.51 -20.71
N TYR A 223 13.70 -5.48 -21.63
CA TYR A 223 13.68 -6.41 -22.76
C TYR A 223 14.84 -6.17 -23.72
N SER A 224 15.25 -4.92 -23.93
CA SER A 224 16.45 -4.58 -24.70
C SER A 224 17.71 -5.10 -24.01
N TRP A 225 17.84 -4.86 -22.70
CA TRP A 225 18.99 -5.28 -21.90
C TRP A 225 19.16 -6.81 -21.88
N PHE A 226 18.08 -7.55 -21.66
CA PHE A 226 18.09 -9.01 -21.64
C PHE A 226 17.94 -9.66 -23.03
N LYS A 227 17.88 -8.86 -24.10
CA LYS A 227 17.69 -9.31 -25.50
C LYS A 227 16.52 -10.29 -25.67
N VAL A 228 15.38 -10.00 -25.05
CA VAL A 228 14.18 -10.87 -25.08
C VAL A 228 13.09 -10.29 -25.96
N VAL A 229 12.37 -11.15 -26.69
CA VAL A 229 11.22 -10.75 -27.53
C VAL A 229 10.11 -10.17 -26.66
N THR A 230 9.64 -8.97 -27.01
CA THR A 230 8.70 -8.12 -26.25
C THR A 230 7.32 -8.74 -25.96
N ARG A 231 7.02 -9.91 -26.52
CA ARG A 231 5.72 -10.59 -26.42
C ARG A 231 5.73 -11.90 -25.61
N ASN A 232 6.88 -12.32 -25.08
CA ASN A 232 6.97 -13.58 -24.34
C ASN A 232 6.48 -13.42 -22.89
N LYS A 233 5.37 -14.07 -22.53
CA LYS A 233 4.79 -14.02 -21.17
C LYS A 233 5.71 -14.62 -20.12
N GLU A 234 6.54 -15.60 -20.49
CA GLU A 234 7.47 -16.25 -19.57
C GLU A 234 8.65 -15.35 -19.24
N ALA A 235 9.13 -14.57 -20.22
CA ALA A 235 10.16 -13.57 -20.00
C ALA A 235 9.74 -12.53 -18.95
N ARG A 236 8.47 -12.11 -19.00
CA ARG A 236 7.91 -11.15 -18.04
C ARG A 236 7.86 -11.68 -16.61
N ARG A 237 7.87 -13.01 -16.42
CA ARG A 237 7.83 -13.68 -15.10
C ARG A 237 9.23 -13.95 -14.53
N ARG A 238 10.29 -13.74 -15.32
CA ARG A 238 11.67 -13.87 -14.83
C ARG A 238 11.90 -12.86 -13.72
N LEU A 239 12.55 -13.29 -12.65
CA LEU A 239 12.80 -12.47 -11.46
C LEU A 239 13.50 -11.15 -11.82
N GLU A 240 14.48 -11.23 -12.71
CA GLU A 240 15.29 -10.11 -13.22
C GLU A 240 14.47 -9.05 -13.98
N ILE A 241 13.30 -9.41 -14.48
CA ILE A 241 12.42 -8.49 -15.21
C ILE A 241 11.25 -8.10 -14.32
N GLU A 242 10.55 -9.07 -13.71
CA GLU A 242 9.32 -8.89 -12.95
C GLU A 242 9.48 -7.95 -11.76
N VAL A 243 10.56 -8.12 -10.98
CA VAL A 243 10.79 -7.29 -9.80
C VAL A 243 11.18 -5.86 -10.20
N PRO A 244 12.20 -5.62 -11.05
CA PRO A 244 12.61 -4.26 -11.38
C PRO A 244 11.55 -3.43 -12.10
N TYR A 245 10.86 -3.97 -13.11
CA TYR A 245 9.86 -3.17 -13.84
C TYR A 245 8.70 -2.76 -12.92
N LYS A 246 8.22 -3.69 -12.09
CA LYS A 246 7.13 -3.39 -11.14
C LYS A 246 7.60 -2.40 -10.11
N PHE A 247 8.79 -2.59 -9.56
CA PHE A 247 9.32 -1.72 -8.53
C PHE A 247 9.42 -0.27 -9.04
N VAL A 248 10.08 -0.05 -10.19
CA VAL A 248 10.20 1.29 -10.77
C VAL A 248 8.83 1.91 -11.10
N THR A 249 7.91 1.12 -11.66
CA THR A 249 6.56 1.60 -12.03
C THR A 249 5.74 2.03 -10.82
N TYR A 250 5.75 1.26 -9.73
CA TYR A 250 4.91 1.58 -8.58
C TYR A 250 5.57 2.58 -7.63
N THR A 251 6.90 2.65 -7.58
CA THR A 251 7.61 3.75 -6.91
C THR A 251 7.28 5.08 -7.60
N SER A 252 7.29 5.14 -8.93
CA SER A 252 6.93 6.37 -9.66
C SER A 252 5.47 6.78 -9.45
N VAL A 253 4.55 5.81 -9.38
CA VAL A 253 3.14 6.04 -9.02
C VAL A 253 3.01 6.64 -7.62
N GLY A 254 3.75 6.10 -6.63
CA GLY A 254 3.76 6.63 -5.26
C GLY A 254 4.24 8.08 -5.21
N ILE A 255 5.39 8.37 -5.84
CA ILE A 255 5.94 9.72 -5.95
C ILE A 255 4.91 10.64 -6.62
N CYS A 256 4.35 10.23 -7.76
CA CYS A 256 3.33 10.98 -8.51
C CYS A 256 2.12 11.37 -7.66
N ALA A 257 1.58 10.40 -6.90
CA ALA A 257 0.42 10.63 -6.05
C ALA A 257 0.71 11.65 -4.94
N THR A 258 1.93 11.65 -4.41
CA THR A 258 2.32 12.53 -3.29
C THR A 258 2.88 13.89 -3.69
N THR A 259 3.54 14.04 -4.84
CA THR A 259 4.22 15.30 -5.24
C THR A 259 3.52 15.95 -6.44
N PHE A 260 3.44 15.24 -7.55
CA PHE A 260 2.96 15.79 -8.82
C PHE A 260 1.46 16.09 -8.83
N VAL A 261 0.63 15.21 -8.24
CA VAL A 261 -0.82 15.43 -8.16
C VAL A 261 -1.16 16.69 -7.34
N PRO A 262 -0.64 16.89 -6.11
CA PRO A 262 -0.84 18.14 -5.38
C PRO A 262 -0.34 19.39 -6.11
N MET A 263 0.84 19.31 -6.74
CA MET A 263 1.38 20.43 -7.52
C MET A 263 0.47 20.79 -8.70
N LEU A 264 -0.07 19.78 -9.40
CA LEU A 264 -0.99 19.99 -10.52
C LEU A 264 -2.29 20.64 -10.05
N HIS A 265 -2.87 20.17 -8.93
CA HIS A 265 -4.06 20.80 -8.36
C HIS A 265 -3.83 22.27 -8.01
N ARG A 266 -2.68 22.58 -7.40
CA ARG A 266 -2.28 23.97 -7.09
C ARG A 266 -2.13 24.82 -8.36
N PHE A 267 -1.51 24.26 -9.41
CA PHE A 267 -1.36 24.96 -10.70
C PHE A 267 -2.70 25.23 -11.39
N LEU A 268 -3.63 24.28 -11.32
CA LEU A 268 -4.97 24.40 -11.89
C LEU A 268 -5.93 25.27 -11.04
N GLY A 269 -5.47 25.80 -9.90
CA GLY A 269 -6.31 26.60 -9.00
C GLY A 269 -7.44 25.79 -8.35
N LEU A 270 -7.27 24.47 -8.22
CA LEU A 270 -8.18 23.59 -7.49
C LEU A 270 -7.73 23.58 -6.02
N PRO A 271 -8.39 24.31 -5.09
CA PRO A 271 -8.04 24.31 -3.67
C PRO A 271 -8.19 22.90 -3.08
#